data_AF-A0A257JB85-F1
#
_entry.id   AF-A0A257JB85-F1
#
_cell.length_a   1.000
_cell.length_b   1.000
_cell.length_c   1.000
_cell.angle_alpha   90.00
_cell.angle_beta   90.00
_cell.angle_gamma   90.00
#
_symmetry.space_group_name_H-M   'P 1'
#
loop_
_entity.id
_entity.type
_entity.pdbx_description
1 polymer ?
#
loop_
_entity_poly.entity_id
_entity_poly.type
_entity_poly.pdbx_seq_one_letter_code
_entity_poly.pdbx_strand_id
1 'polypeptide(L)'
;LNGGAGRDTLNGVIGNDRLIGSLARDIMTGGAGNDVFHFSANIKEIGKNLATNDQIVDFASGVDDIDFSAIDANTGLGGDQAFTFIGAEAFSGAGQLRYDAATGQLQGNVNSSNAADFTISLLDKPSLLLAADFIL
;
A
#
# COMPACT_ATOMS: atom_id res chain seq x y z
N LEU A 1 -8.85 -7.70 -10.52
CA LEU A 1 -8.13 -7.22 -11.71
C LEU A 1 -6.63 -7.33 -11.46
N ASN A 2 -5.85 -7.75 -12.45
CA ASN A 2 -4.39 -7.84 -12.35
C ASN A 2 -3.77 -7.15 -13.58
N GLY A 3 -2.89 -6.16 -13.37
CA GLY A 3 -2.19 -5.43 -14.43
C GLY A 3 -1.06 -6.26 -15.05
N GLY A 4 -0.22 -6.83 -14.19
CA GLY A 4 0.82 -7.77 -14.58
C GLY A 4 2.16 -7.06 -14.75
N ALA A 5 2.75 -7.14 -15.93
CA ALA A 5 4.04 -6.50 -16.17
C ALA A 5 3.85 -5.22 -16.98
N GLY A 6 4.31 -4.08 -16.45
CA GLY A 6 4.26 -2.81 -17.16
C GLY A 6 3.59 -1.73 -16.34
N ARG A 7 3.43 -0.54 -16.92
CA ARG A 7 2.67 0.53 -16.25
C ARG A 7 1.22 0.38 -16.64
N ASP A 8 0.40 -0.06 -15.70
CA ASP A 8 -1.00 -0.38 -15.94
C ASP A 8 -1.93 0.68 -15.33
N THR A 9 -3.09 0.82 -15.96
CA THR A 9 -4.23 1.56 -15.40
C THR A 9 -5.36 0.57 -15.14
N LEU A 10 -5.68 0.36 -13.87
CA LEU A 10 -6.71 -0.57 -13.42
C LEU A 10 -7.93 0.22 -12.93
N ASN A 11 -9.12 -0.23 -13.32
CA ASN A 11 -10.39 0.37 -12.91
C ASN A 11 -11.39 -0.73 -12.55
N GLY A 12 -11.72 -0.86 -11.26
CA GLY A 12 -12.67 -1.85 -10.73
C GLY A 12 -14.13 -1.56 -11.09
N VAL A 13 -14.45 -0.30 -11.39
CA VAL A 13 -15.78 0.19 -11.77
C VAL A 13 -16.86 0.06 -10.68
N ILE A 14 -17.74 -0.92 -10.74
CA ILE A 14 -18.82 -1.14 -9.77
C ILE A 14 -18.70 -2.58 -9.31
N GLY A 15 -18.70 -2.79 -8.00
CA GLY A 15 -18.52 -4.09 -7.40
C GLY A 15 -17.47 -4.03 -6.29
N ASN A 16 -17.24 -5.16 -5.65
CA ASN A 16 -16.13 -5.29 -4.71
C ASN A 16 -14.97 -5.95 -5.46
N ASP A 17 -13.97 -5.15 -5.81
CA ASP A 17 -12.89 -5.56 -6.68
C ASP A 17 -11.58 -5.76 -5.92
N ARG A 18 -10.83 -6.80 -6.30
CA ARG A 18 -9.44 -6.97 -5.84
C ARG A 18 -8.49 -6.51 -6.93
N LEU A 19 -7.73 -5.45 -6.73
CA LEU A 19 -6.80 -4.87 -7.69
C LEU A 19 -5.36 -5.24 -7.32
N ILE A 20 -4.58 -5.69 -8.32
CA ILE A 20 -3.17 -6.06 -8.17
C ILE A 20 -2.40 -5.38 -9.32
N GLY A 21 -1.60 -4.36 -9.00
CA GLY A 21 -0.74 -3.68 -9.98
C GLY A 21 0.33 -4.61 -10.53
N SER A 22 1.12 -5.19 -9.62
CA SER A 22 2.30 -6.02 -9.88
C SER A 22 3.52 -5.18 -10.27
N LEU A 23 4.18 -5.43 -11.41
CA LEU A 23 5.49 -4.82 -11.69
C LEU A 23 5.37 -3.46 -12.35
N ALA A 24 6.18 -2.52 -11.88
CA ALA A 24 6.34 -1.14 -12.35
C ALA A 24 5.43 -0.18 -11.60
N ARG A 25 4.93 0.87 -12.27
CA ARG A 25 4.18 1.94 -11.64
C ARG A 25 2.77 1.93 -12.19
N ASP A 26 1.84 1.61 -11.33
CA ASP A 26 0.44 1.41 -11.69
C ASP A 26 -0.45 2.52 -11.15
N ILE A 27 -1.57 2.73 -11.82
CA ILE A 27 -2.65 3.63 -11.42
C ILE A 27 -3.88 2.77 -11.20
N MET A 28 -4.37 2.72 -9.97
CA MET A 28 -5.48 1.87 -9.56
C MET A 28 -6.65 2.72 -9.07
N THR A 29 -7.83 2.45 -9.61
CA THR A 29 -9.11 3.06 -9.22
C THR A 29 -10.03 1.92 -8.79
N GLY A 30 -10.48 1.93 -7.55
CA GLY A 30 -11.42 0.94 -7.03
C GLY A 30 -12.78 1.12 -7.69
N GLY A 31 -13.32 2.33 -7.58
CA GLY A 31 -14.65 2.68 -8.04
C GLY A 31 -15.67 2.57 -6.91
N ALA A 32 -16.85 2.03 -7.22
CA ALA A 32 -17.94 1.92 -6.26
C ALA A 32 -18.03 0.50 -5.69
N GLY A 33 -17.85 0.37 -4.39
CA GLY A 33 -17.97 -0.87 -3.63
C GLY A 33 -16.96 -0.89 -2.51
N ASN A 34 -16.68 -2.08 -1.99
CA ASN A 34 -15.60 -2.29 -1.03
C ASN A 34 -14.44 -2.96 -1.76
N ASP A 35 -13.43 -2.17 -2.13
CA ASP A 35 -12.33 -2.62 -2.96
C ASP A 35 -11.09 -2.99 -2.15
N VAL A 36 -10.28 -3.89 -2.68
CA VAL A 36 -9.04 -4.37 -2.06
C VAL A 36 -7.86 -4.12 -2.98
N PHE A 37 -6.96 -3.23 -2.58
CA PHE A 37 -5.70 -2.98 -3.26
C PHE A 37 -4.63 -3.89 -2.68
N HIS A 38 -4.28 -4.95 -3.42
CA HIS A 38 -3.39 -5.99 -2.94
C HIS A 38 -1.98 -5.87 -3.49
N PHE A 39 -1.02 -6.00 -2.59
CA PHE A 39 0.40 -6.04 -2.88
C PHE A 39 0.99 -7.41 -2.58
N SER A 40 1.77 -7.93 -3.50
CA SER A 40 2.40 -9.25 -3.38
C SER A 40 3.58 -9.20 -2.39
N ALA A 41 4.06 -10.38 -1.99
CA ALA A 41 5.22 -10.52 -1.09
C ALA A 41 6.49 -9.83 -1.59
N ASN A 42 6.62 -9.61 -2.91
CA ASN A 42 7.79 -9.02 -3.50
C ASN A 42 7.70 -7.49 -3.47
N ILE A 43 8.16 -6.86 -2.39
CA ILE A 43 8.14 -5.39 -2.25
C ILE A 43 8.89 -4.63 -3.34
N LYS A 44 9.69 -5.30 -4.19
CA LYS A 44 10.34 -4.66 -5.35
C LYS A 44 9.35 -4.32 -6.47
N GLU A 45 8.17 -4.92 -6.45
CA GLU A 45 7.03 -4.52 -7.26
C GLU A 45 6.52 -3.14 -6.84
N ILE A 46 6.65 -2.79 -5.56
CA ILE A 46 6.22 -1.52 -5.00
C ILE A 46 7.36 -0.50 -5.05
N GLY A 47 7.18 0.57 -5.82
CA GLY A 47 8.20 1.62 -5.91
C GLY A 47 8.49 2.32 -4.58
N LYS A 48 9.77 2.53 -4.28
CA LYS A 48 10.23 3.28 -3.09
C LYS A 48 10.04 4.80 -3.20
N ASN A 49 9.90 5.33 -4.41
CA ASN A 49 9.96 6.77 -4.70
C ASN A 49 8.73 7.21 -5.51
N LEU A 50 8.42 8.51 -5.50
CA LEU A 50 7.30 9.09 -6.25
C LEU A 50 7.33 8.83 -7.77
N ALA A 51 8.50 8.55 -8.33
CA ALA A 51 8.66 8.26 -9.76
C ALA A 51 8.27 6.82 -10.13
N THR A 52 8.24 5.91 -9.15
CA THR A 52 8.10 4.48 -9.37
C THR A 52 6.99 3.84 -8.55
N ASN A 53 6.43 4.53 -7.55
CA ASN A 53 5.39 3.98 -6.71
C ASN A 53 4.03 3.95 -7.39
N ASP A 54 3.23 2.96 -6.98
CA ASP A 54 1.84 2.87 -7.38
C ASP A 54 0.99 3.99 -6.80
N GLN A 55 -0.07 4.29 -7.54
CA GLN A 55 -1.03 5.32 -7.21
C GLN A 55 -2.41 4.72 -7.06
N ILE A 56 -3.04 4.94 -5.91
CA ILE A 56 -4.45 4.65 -5.69
C ILE A 56 -5.21 5.96 -5.80
N VAL A 57 -6.20 5.99 -6.69
CA VAL A 57 -6.84 7.23 -7.14
C VAL A 57 -7.94 7.70 -6.18
N ASP A 58 -8.71 6.77 -5.63
CA ASP A 58 -10.01 7.02 -5.00
C ASP A 58 -10.23 6.25 -3.70
N PHE A 59 -9.14 5.98 -2.96
CA PHE A 59 -9.20 5.17 -1.74
C PHE A 59 -10.20 5.73 -0.70
N ALA A 60 -11.21 4.96 -0.34
CA ALA A 60 -12.19 5.34 0.67
C ALA A 60 -11.91 4.64 2.02
N SER A 61 -11.26 5.35 2.95
CA SER A 61 -11.03 4.85 4.32
C SER A 61 -12.33 4.41 5.01
N GLY A 62 -12.29 3.26 5.68
CA GLY A 62 -13.45 2.60 6.29
C GLY A 62 -14.37 1.88 5.31
N VAL A 63 -14.05 1.85 4.02
CA VAL A 63 -14.80 1.15 2.97
C VAL A 63 -13.87 0.20 2.19
N ASP A 64 -12.77 0.74 1.68
CA ASP A 64 -11.75 0.00 0.95
C ASP A 64 -10.64 -0.48 1.89
N ASP A 65 -9.94 -1.53 1.46
CA ASP A 65 -8.83 -2.12 2.18
C ASP A 65 -7.54 -2.09 1.34
N ILE A 66 -6.41 -1.92 2.02
CA ILE A 66 -5.08 -2.15 1.44
C ILE A 66 -4.49 -3.41 2.05
N ASP A 67 -4.22 -4.40 1.21
CA ASP A 67 -3.81 -5.74 1.60
C ASP A 67 -2.30 -5.92 1.48
N PHE A 68 -1.63 -5.94 2.63
CA PHE A 68 -0.20 -6.21 2.79
C PHE A 68 0.08 -7.57 3.43
N SER A 69 -0.92 -8.42 3.62
CA SER A 69 -0.80 -9.71 4.34
C SER A 69 0.17 -10.70 3.69
N ALA A 70 0.59 -10.46 2.45
CA ALA A 70 1.59 -11.28 1.77
C ALA A 70 3.03 -10.82 2.02
N ILE A 71 3.24 -9.64 2.59
CA ILE A 71 4.56 -9.03 2.76
C ILE A 71 5.06 -9.30 4.17
N ASP A 72 6.22 -9.96 4.25
CA ASP A 72 6.94 -10.07 5.52
C ASP A 72 7.45 -8.69 5.96
N ALA A 73 6.84 -8.18 7.02
CA ALA A 73 7.10 -6.86 7.55
C ALA A 73 8.46 -6.75 8.25
N ASN A 74 9.17 -7.85 8.53
CA ASN A 74 10.51 -7.79 9.12
C ASN A 74 11.46 -8.88 8.61
N THR A 75 12.11 -8.57 7.50
CA THR A 75 13.10 -9.44 6.84
C THR A 75 14.33 -9.82 7.69
N GLY A 76 14.51 -9.20 8.86
CA GLY A 76 15.57 -9.52 9.83
C GLY A 76 15.21 -10.64 10.80
N LEU A 77 13.96 -11.08 10.83
CA LEU A 77 13.46 -12.17 11.67
C LEU A 77 13.01 -13.35 10.78
N GLY A 78 12.82 -14.51 11.40
CA GLY A 78 12.30 -15.68 10.69
C GLY A 78 10.77 -15.72 10.75
N GLY A 79 10.14 -16.08 9.63
CA GLY A 79 8.68 -16.22 9.51
C GLY A 79 8.08 -15.14 8.62
N ASP A 80 6.77 -14.93 8.76
CA ASP A 80 6.03 -13.86 8.08
C ASP A 80 5.44 -12.94 9.16
N GLN A 81 5.96 -11.72 9.27
CA GLN A 81 5.51 -10.78 10.29
C GLN A 81 4.49 -9.81 9.70
N ALA A 82 3.41 -9.58 10.44
CA ALA A 82 2.46 -8.53 10.12
C ALA A 82 3.05 -7.14 10.39
N PHE A 83 2.64 -6.14 9.60
CA PHE A 83 2.95 -4.75 9.90
C PHE A 83 2.19 -4.25 11.13
N THR A 84 2.68 -3.16 11.71
CA THR A 84 1.96 -2.31 12.66
C THR A 84 1.77 -0.93 12.04
N PHE A 85 0.52 -0.48 11.91
CA PHE A 85 0.24 0.90 11.48
C PHE A 85 0.47 1.88 12.64
N ILE A 86 1.41 2.81 12.45
CA ILE A 86 1.84 3.78 13.47
C ILE A 86 1.30 5.20 13.22
N GLY A 87 0.35 5.36 12.30
CA GLY A 87 -0.19 6.67 11.94
C GLY A 87 0.84 7.54 11.24
N ALA A 88 1.01 8.79 11.68
CA ALA A 88 1.92 9.76 11.07
C ALA A 88 3.34 9.75 11.66
N GLU A 89 3.56 8.97 12.72
CA GLU A 89 4.82 8.91 13.46
C GLU A 89 6.00 8.54 12.55
N ALA A 90 7.20 8.94 12.95
CA ALA A 90 8.42 8.53 12.27
C ALA A 90 8.71 7.04 12.52
N PHE A 91 9.32 6.37 11.53
CA PHE A 91 9.75 5.00 11.71
C PHE A 91 10.74 4.88 12.88
N SER A 92 10.52 3.88 13.73
CA SER A 92 11.41 3.50 14.82
C SER A 92 12.00 2.09 14.64
N GLY A 93 11.59 1.37 13.60
CA GLY A 93 12.18 0.10 13.19
C GLY A 93 11.40 -0.57 12.07
N ALA A 94 11.80 -1.80 11.73
CA ALA A 94 11.10 -2.68 10.81
C ALA A 94 9.67 -2.96 11.29
N GLY A 95 8.82 -3.44 10.38
CA GLY A 95 7.48 -3.89 10.72
C GLY A 95 6.45 -2.77 10.79
N GLN A 96 6.74 -1.60 10.23
CA GLN A 96 5.91 -0.41 10.42
C GLN A 96 5.32 0.09 9.11
N LEU A 97 4.06 0.50 9.17
CA LEU A 97 3.38 1.31 8.16
C LEU A 97 3.10 2.70 8.73
N ARG A 98 3.36 3.74 7.95
CA ARG A 98 3.02 5.13 8.30
C ARG A 98 2.35 5.84 7.14
N TYR A 99 1.57 6.86 7.45
CA TYR A 99 0.88 7.68 6.45
C TYR A 99 1.07 9.18 6.71
N ASP A 100 1.45 9.91 5.66
CA ASP A 100 1.52 11.37 5.66
C ASP A 100 0.38 11.96 4.84
N ALA A 101 -0.63 12.49 5.54
CA ALA A 101 -1.83 13.07 4.92
C ALA A 101 -1.56 14.34 4.10
N ALA A 102 -0.48 15.08 4.38
CA ALA A 102 -0.16 16.27 3.59
C ALA A 102 0.31 15.89 2.18
N THR A 103 1.07 14.80 2.09
CA THR A 103 1.63 14.31 0.82
C THR A 103 0.77 13.22 0.18
N GLY A 104 -0.07 12.52 0.94
CA GLY A 104 -0.81 11.34 0.47
C GLY A 104 0.03 10.07 0.45
N GLN A 105 1.14 10.03 1.18
CA GLN A 105 2.12 8.95 1.07
C GLN A 105 1.92 7.93 2.18
N LEU A 106 1.51 6.72 1.80
CA LEU A 106 1.54 5.52 2.63
C LEU A 106 2.89 4.82 2.43
N GLN A 107 3.58 4.52 3.52
CA GLN A 107 4.95 4.03 3.47
C GLN A 107 5.13 2.84 4.40
N GLY A 108 5.90 1.85 3.97
CA GLY A 108 6.26 0.70 4.80
C GLY A 108 7.77 0.53 4.93
N ASN A 109 8.18 -0.02 6.07
CA ASN A 109 9.57 -0.34 6.39
C ASN A 109 9.68 -1.81 6.79
N VAL A 110 10.51 -2.58 6.08
CA VAL A 110 10.66 -4.03 6.29
C VAL A 110 12.02 -4.42 6.85
N ASN A 111 12.89 -3.44 7.09
CA ASN A 111 14.24 -3.66 7.57
C ASN A 111 14.59 -2.75 8.74
N SER A 112 15.80 -2.90 9.28
CA SER A 112 16.25 -2.17 10.46
C SER A 112 16.54 -0.68 10.23
N SER A 113 16.28 -0.15 9.03
CA SER A 113 16.43 1.29 8.78
C SER A 113 15.29 2.07 9.44
N ASN A 114 15.45 3.39 9.58
CA ASN A 114 14.34 4.28 9.96
C ASN A 114 13.80 5.01 8.71
N ALA A 115 13.77 4.32 7.57
CA ALA A 115 13.35 4.88 6.30
C ALA A 115 12.33 3.95 5.62
N ALA A 116 11.53 4.51 4.72
CA ALA A 116 10.61 3.72 3.91
C ALA A 116 11.41 2.78 2.97
N ASP A 117 10.94 1.54 2.85
CA ASP A 117 11.41 0.57 1.85
C ASP A 117 10.51 0.53 0.62
N PHE A 118 9.22 0.81 0.80
CA PHE A 118 8.28 1.04 -0.28
C PHE A 118 7.35 2.20 0.06
N THR A 119 6.69 2.74 -0.96
CA THR A 119 5.76 3.85 -0.84
C THR A 119 4.58 3.62 -1.79
N ILE A 120 3.38 4.05 -1.42
CA ILE A 120 2.17 4.10 -2.25
C ILE A 120 1.60 5.51 -2.14
N SER A 121 1.12 6.08 -3.25
CA SER A 121 0.47 7.39 -3.26
C SER A 121 -1.05 7.22 -3.26
N LEU A 122 -1.72 7.72 -2.21
CA LEU A 122 -3.16 7.92 -2.18
C LEU A 122 -3.44 9.33 -2.71
N LEU A 123 -4.04 9.44 -3.89
CA LEU A 123 -4.14 10.71 -4.62
C LEU A 123 -5.24 11.63 -4.11
N ASP A 124 -6.31 11.06 -3.56
CA ASP A 124 -7.38 11.75 -2.87
C ASP A 124 -6.94 12.32 -1.51
N LYS A 125 -5.81 11.81 -0.97
CA LYS A 125 -5.18 12.24 0.29
C LYS A 125 -6.18 12.22 1.44
N PRO A 126 -6.68 11.04 1.85
CA PRO A 126 -7.59 10.95 2.97
C PRO A 126 -6.95 11.61 4.19
N SER A 127 -7.72 12.41 4.92
CA SER A 127 -7.20 13.15 6.08
C SER A 127 -6.84 12.24 7.25
N LEU A 128 -7.35 11.01 7.23
CA LEU A 128 -7.11 9.97 8.21
C LEU A 128 -7.12 8.61 7.50
N LEU A 129 -6.20 7.72 7.92
CA LEU A 129 -6.31 6.29 7.71
C LEU A 129 -6.48 5.62 9.07
N LEU A 130 -7.28 4.57 9.10
CA LEU A 130 -7.53 3.73 10.26
C LEU A 130 -6.65 2.49 10.20
N ALA A 131 -6.30 1.94 11.36
CA ALA A 131 -5.65 0.62 11.40
C ALA A 131 -6.53 -0.48 10.77
N ALA A 132 -7.85 -0.27 10.73
CA ALA A 132 -8.82 -1.18 10.12
C ALA A 132 -8.84 -1.13 8.58
N ASP A 133 -8.20 -0.13 7.95
CA ASP A 133 -8.09 -0.01 6.48
C ASP A 133 -7.04 -0.98 5.89
N PHE A 134 -6.38 -1.77 6.74
CA PHE A 134 -5.28 -2.64 6.35
C PHE A 134 -5.57 -4.10 6.69
N ILE A 135 -5.30 -4.97 5.72
CA ILE A 135 -5.24 -6.41 5.92
C ILE A 135 -3.75 -6.76 6.10
N LEU A 136 -3.38 -7.17 7.32
CA LEU A 136 -2.01 -7.35 7.80
C LEU A 136 -1.74 -8.75 8.32
#